data_AF-A0A3N5BUB8-F1
#
_entry.id   AF-A0A3N5BUB8-F1
#
_cell.length_a   1.000
_cell.length_b   1.000
_cell.length_c   1.000
_cell.angle_alpha   90.00
_cell.angle_beta   90.00
_cell.angle_gamma   90.00
#
_symmetry.space_group_name_H-M   'P 1'
#
loop_
_entity.id
_entity.type
_entity.pdbx_description
1 polymer ?
#
loop_
_entity_poly.entity_id
_entity_poly.type
_entity_poly.pdbx_seq_one_letter_code
_entity_poly.pdbx_strand_id
1 'polypeptide(L)'
;MSTHHNMSFFIRFIGIMIILIGGITGFMAASTQYGFMWEVALMWWFYPVLGGMLLIGISEVIVVLHKTKNSQEEFLIAINSKLKENEQTGHQESHQTPQ
;
A
#
# COMPACT_ATOMS: atom_id res chain seq x y z
N MET A 1 9.16 13.37 -3.08
CA MET A 1 8.08 12.53 -2.51
C MET A 1 7.71 11.51 -3.58
N SER A 2 7.94 10.21 -3.38
CA SER A 2 7.89 9.24 -4.48
C SER A 2 6.45 9.01 -4.97
N THR A 3 6.28 8.97 -6.28
CA THR A 3 4.99 8.83 -7.00
C THR A 3 4.16 7.62 -6.52
N HIS A 4 4.81 6.58 -5.99
CA HIS A 4 4.17 5.36 -5.48
C HIS A 4 3.44 5.57 -4.14
N HIS A 5 3.95 6.46 -3.29
CA HIS A 5 3.25 6.84 -2.06
C HIS A 5 1.93 7.55 -2.40
N ASN A 6 1.92 8.32 -3.49
CA ASN A 6 0.72 9.02 -3.97
C ASN A 6 -0.32 8.04 -4.54
N MET A 7 0.10 6.98 -5.24
CA MET A 7 -0.83 6.00 -5.83
C MET A 7 -1.60 5.21 -4.77
N SER A 8 -0.90 4.66 -3.77
CA SER A 8 -1.55 3.92 -2.66
C SER A 8 -2.46 4.83 -1.84
N PHE A 9 -2.01 6.05 -1.54
CA PHE A 9 -2.83 7.06 -0.88
C PHE A 9 -4.09 7.39 -1.68
N PHE A 10 -3.98 7.54 -3.00
CA PHE A 10 -5.12 7.83 -3.87
C PHE A 10 -6.14 6.70 -3.91
N ILE A 11 -5.70 5.43 -4.00
CA ILE A 11 -6.59 4.26 -3.96
C ILE A 11 -7.33 4.19 -2.62
N ARG A 12 -6.62 4.42 -1.50
CA ARG A 12 -7.24 4.49 -0.17
C ARG A 12 -8.29 5.60 -0.10
N PHE A 13 -7.96 6.78 -0.62
CA PHE A 13 -8.88 7.92 -0.65
C PHE A 13 -10.14 7.60 -1.46
N ILE A 14 -10.00 6.97 -2.65
CA ILE A 14 -11.14 6.51 -3.45
C ILE A 14 -12.00 5.52 -2.65
N GLY A 15 -11.39 4.54 -1.98
CA GLY A 15 -12.12 3.59 -1.14
C GLY A 15 -12.96 4.26 -0.06
N ILE A 16 -12.38 5.25 0.63
CA ILE A 16 -13.09 6.05 1.64
C ILE A 16 -14.24 6.86 1.00
N MET A 17 -14.00 7.50 -0.15
CA MET A 17 -15.03 8.27 -0.86
C MET A 17 -16.21 7.38 -1.29
N ILE A 18 -15.95 6.16 -1.75
CA ILE A 18 -17.01 5.20 -2.11
C ILE A 18 -17.89 4.87 -0.90
N ILE A 19 -17.28 4.64 0.26
CA ILE A 19 -18.03 4.36 1.50
C ILE A 19 -18.89 5.57 1.88
N LEU A 20 -18.33 6.79 1.84
CA LEU A 20 -19.06 8.01 2.21
C LEU A 20 -20.22 8.30 1.25
N ILE A 21 -19.98 8.24 -0.06
CA ILE A 21 -21.00 8.46 -1.08
C ILE A 21 -22.09 7.39 -0.95
N GLY A 22 -21.71 6.13 -0.80
CA GLY A 22 -22.62 5.01 -0.56
C GLY A 22 -23.46 5.17 0.70
N GLY A 23 -22.86 5.70 1.77
CA GLY A 23 -23.54 6.05 3.01
C GLY A 23 -24.66 7.07 2.78
N ILE A 24 -24.32 8.16 2.10
CA ILE A 24 -25.26 9.25 1.77
C ILE A 24 -26.37 8.76 0.83
N THR A 25 -26.03 8.06 -0.24
CA THR A 25 -27.03 7.56 -1.20
C THR A 25 -27.96 6.55 -0.57
N GLY A 26 -27.44 5.65 0.28
CA GLY A 26 -28.27 4.72 1.05
C GLY A 26 -29.21 5.43 2.03
N PHE A 27 -28.75 6.49 2.69
CA PHE A 27 -29.59 7.30 3.57
C PHE A 27 -30.70 8.01 2.81
N MET A 28 -30.38 8.63 1.66
CA MET A 28 -31.36 9.30 0.81
C MET A 28 -32.39 8.30 0.24
N ALA A 29 -31.94 7.13 -0.21
CA ALA A 29 -32.80 6.09 -0.76
C ALA A 29 -33.76 5.48 0.29
N ALA A 30 -33.32 5.37 1.54
CA ALA A 30 -34.11 4.81 2.63
C ALA A 30 -35.04 5.84 3.30
N SER A 31 -34.87 7.13 3.03
CA SER A 31 -35.69 8.20 3.59
C SER A 31 -36.99 8.35 2.81
N THR A 32 -38.10 7.87 3.39
CA THR A 32 -39.44 7.94 2.77
C THR A 32 -40.39 8.82 3.58
N GLN A 33 -41.54 9.17 2.99
CA GLN A 33 -42.62 9.91 3.68
C GLN A 33 -43.18 9.17 4.91
N TYR A 34 -42.99 7.85 5.00
CA TYR A 34 -43.47 7.01 6.11
C TYR A 34 -42.38 6.74 7.16
N GLY A 35 -41.21 7.36 7.02
CA GLY A 35 -40.05 7.14 7.88
C GLY A 35 -38.89 6.45 7.15
N PHE A 36 -37.93 5.97 7.94
CA PHE A 36 -36.68 5.40 7.44
C PHE A 36 -36.80 3.89 7.23
N MET A 37 -36.57 3.43 5.99
CA MET A 37 -36.59 2.01 5.62
C MET A 37 -35.21 1.38 5.82
N TRP A 38 -34.99 0.77 6.99
CA TRP A 38 -33.70 0.15 7.35
C TRP A 38 -33.23 -0.92 6.36
N GLU A 39 -34.14 -1.75 5.85
CA GLU A 39 -33.80 -2.81 4.88
C GLU A 39 -33.20 -2.23 3.60
N VAL A 40 -33.78 -1.12 3.10
CA VAL A 40 -33.28 -0.40 1.94
C VAL A 40 -31.92 0.22 2.25
N ALA A 41 -31.76 0.86 3.41
CA ALA A 41 -30.49 1.47 3.80
C ALA A 41 -29.36 0.43 3.87
N LEU A 42 -29.61 -0.71 4.52
CA LEU A 42 -28.64 -1.78 4.69
C LEU A 42 -28.23 -2.39 3.35
N MET A 43 -29.19 -2.61 2.45
CA MET A 43 -28.92 -3.11 1.10
C MET A 43 -28.00 -2.15 0.32
N TRP A 44 -28.27 -0.84 0.41
CA TRP A 44 -27.48 0.18 -0.27
C TRP A 44 -26.12 0.42 0.39
N TRP A 45 -25.98 0.23 1.70
CA TRP A 45 -24.70 0.37 2.39
C TRP A 45 -23.78 -0.84 2.23
N PHE A 46 -24.34 -2.03 1.98
CA PHE A 46 -23.53 -3.25 1.89
C PHE A 46 -22.47 -3.19 0.78
N TYR A 47 -22.87 -2.85 -0.45
CA TYR A 47 -21.96 -2.86 -1.60
C TYR A 47 -20.83 -1.79 -1.50
N PRO A 48 -21.11 -0.53 -1.15
CA PRO A 48 -20.08 0.49 -0.99
C PRO A 48 -19.14 0.20 0.17
N VAL A 49 -19.65 -0.33 1.29
CA VAL A 49 -18.82 -0.76 2.42
C VAL A 49 -17.89 -1.89 1.99
N LEU A 50 -18.43 -2.94 1.35
CA LEU A 50 -17.62 -4.08 0.91
C LEU A 50 -16.56 -3.67 -0.13
N GLY A 51 -16.97 -2.93 -1.16
CA GLY A 51 -16.06 -2.47 -2.22
C GLY A 51 -15.03 -1.46 -1.73
N GLY A 52 -15.43 -0.52 -0.88
CA GLY A 52 -14.52 0.46 -0.30
C GLY A 52 -13.49 -0.17 0.64
N MET A 53 -13.89 -1.12 1.48
CA MET A 53 -12.97 -1.86 2.35
C MET A 53 -11.99 -2.71 1.52
N LEU A 54 -12.44 -3.34 0.45
CA LEU A 54 -11.57 -4.07 -0.47
C LEU A 54 -10.50 -3.16 -1.09
N LEU A 55 -10.88 -1.98 -1.57
CA LEU A 55 -9.97 -0.98 -2.14
C LEU A 55 -8.96 -0.48 -1.11
N ILE A 56 -9.40 -0.22 0.12
CA ILE A 56 -8.52 0.16 1.23
C ILE A 56 -7.53 -0.97 1.52
N GLY A 57 -7.98 -2.22 1.61
CA GLY A 57 -7.10 -3.37 1.82
C GLY A 57 -6.06 -3.53 0.70
N ILE A 58 -6.47 -3.38 -0.57
CA ILE A 58 -5.56 -3.42 -1.71
C ILE A 58 -4.50 -2.31 -1.61
N SER A 59 -4.90 -1.11 -1.17
CA SER A 59 -3.96 0.00 -0.99
C SER A 59 -2.86 -0.34 0.02
N GLU A 60 -3.19 -1.05 1.10
CA GLU A 60 -2.22 -1.48 2.11
C GLU A 60 -1.28 -2.55 1.56
N VAL A 61 -1.81 -3.52 0.82
CA VAL A 61 -1.01 -4.56 0.15
C VAL A 61 0.03 -3.92 -0.78
N ILE A 62 -0.35 -2.91 -1.56
CA ILE A 62 0.56 -2.18 -2.46
C ILE A 62 1.69 -1.50 -1.66
N VAL A 63 1.36 -0.86 -0.53
CA VAL A 63 2.35 -0.22 0.34
C VAL A 63 3.34 -1.25 0.89
N VAL A 64 2.84 -2.39 1.35
CA VAL A 64 3.69 -3.47 1.89
C VAL A 64 4.59 -4.04 0.79
N LEU A 65 4.06 -4.32 -0.40
CA LEU A 65 4.86 -4.81 -1.53
C LEU A 65 6.01 -3.87 -1.88
N HIS A 66 5.73 -2.56 -1.92
CA HIS A 66 6.75 -1.57 -2.20
C HIS A 66 7.82 -1.49 -1.12
N LYS A 67 7.44 -1.54 0.16
CA LYS A 67 8.41 -1.57 1.27
C LYS A 67 9.30 -2.81 1.20
N THR A 68 8.72 -3.98 0.90
CA THR A 68 9.48 -5.22 0.75
C THR A 68 10.45 -5.17 -0.43
N LYS A 69 10.01 -4.65 -1.59
CA LYS A 69 10.88 -4.49 -2.77
C LYS A 69 12.06 -3.58 -2.49
N ASN A 70 11.81 -2.40 -1.91
CA ASN A 70 12.88 -1.46 -1.56
C ASN A 70 13.87 -2.08 -0.56
N SER A 71 13.37 -2.77 0.47
CA SER A 71 14.23 -3.43 1.46
C SER A 71 15.13 -4.51 0.82
N GLN A 72 14.62 -5.28 -0.14
CA GLN A 72 15.44 -6.24 -0.88
C GLN A 72 16.51 -5.56 -1.74
N GLU A 73 16.17 -4.46 -2.42
CA GLU A 73 17.13 -3.71 -3.23
C GLU A 73 18.28 -3.13 -2.38
N GLU A 74 17.95 -2.56 -1.21
CA GLU A 74 18.95 -2.04 -0.26
C GLU A 74 19.88 -3.15 0.25
N PHE A 75 19.34 -4.33 0.55
CA PHE A 75 20.12 -5.48 0.98
C PHE A 75 21.09 -5.98 -0.10
N LEU A 76 20.64 -6.05 -1.36
CA LEU A 76 21.50 -6.47 -2.47
C LEU A 76 22.62 -5.46 -2.75
N ILE A 77 22.32 -4.16 -2.66
CA ILE A 77 23.34 -3.10 -2.78
C ILE A 77 24.38 -3.24 -1.66
N ALA A 78 23.94 -3.49 -0.42
CA ALA A 78 24.84 -3.69 0.71
C ALA A 78 25.76 -4.90 0.52
N ILE A 79 25.23 -6.05 0.05
CA ILE A 79 26.05 -7.23 -0.25
C ILE A 79 27.10 -6.93 -1.32
N ASN A 80 26.69 -6.32 -2.43
CA ASN A 80 27.58 -6.03 -3.54
C ASN A 80 28.68 -5.03 -3.13
N SER A 81 28.36 -4.05 -2.28
CA SER A 81 29.35 -3.11 -1.75
C SER A 81 30.42 -3.80 -0.89
N LYS A 82 30.03 -4.73 -0.02
CA LYS A 82 30.96 -5.50 0.83
C LYS A 82 31.84 -6.45 0.04
N LEU A 83 31.31 -7.06 -1.02
CA LEU A 83 32.09 -7.92 -1.92
C LEU A 83 33.21 -7.13 -2.60
N LYS A 84 32.90 -5.94 -3.14
CA LYS A 84 33.90 -5.07 -3.78
C LYS A 84 34.98 -4.59 -2.81
N GLU A 85 34.61 -4.28 -1.56
CA GLU A 85 35.57 -3.90 -0.53
C GLU A 85 36.55 -5.05 -0.23
N ASN A 86 36.04 -6.28 -0.07
CA ASN A 86 36.87 -7.45 0.20
C ASN A 86 37.80 -7.82 -0.96
N GLU A 87 37.38 -7.63 -2.21
CA GLU A 87 38.24 -7.83 -3.39
C GLU A 87 39.41 -6.82 -3.41
N GLN A 88 39.16 -5.57 -2.99
CA GLN A 88 40.20 -4.54 -2.93
C GLN A 88 41.19 -4.76 -1.78
N THR A 89 40.73 -5.21 -0.61
CA THR A 89 41.62 -5.53 0.52
C THR A 89 42.42 -6.82 0.27
N GLY A 90 41.83 -7.83 -0.36
CA GLY A 90 42.55 -9.07 -0.71
C GLY A 90 43.67 -8.87 -1.74
N HIS A 91 43.55 -7.88 -2.63
CA HIS A 91 44.61 -7.51 -3.57
C HIS A 91 45.74 -6.68 -2.93
N GLN A 92 45.47 -6.00 -1.81
CA GLN A 92 46.52 -5.30 -1.05
C GLN A 92 47.34 -6.25 -0.16
N GLU A 93 46.73 -7.30 0.39
CA GLU A 93 47.46 -8.28 1.21
C GLU A 93 48.39 -9.20 0.39
N SER A 94 48.06 -9.52 -0.88
CA SER A 94 48.93 -10.38 -1.70
C SER A 94 50.25 -9.72 -2.15
N HIS A 95 50.41 -8.41 -1.95
CA HIS A 95 51.65 -7.68 -2.24
C HIS A 95 52.51 -7.41 -1.00
N GLN A 96 52.10 -7.88 0.18
CA GLN A 96 52.88 -7.79 1.42
C GLN A 96 53.23 -9.19 1.97
N THR A 97 53.91 -10.01 1.17
CA THR A 97 54.73 -11.11 1.69
C THR A 97 56.21 -10.73 1.56
N PRO A 98 56.82 -10.07 2.57
CA PRO A 98 58.27 -10.02 2.67
C PRO A 98 58.79 -11.41 3.09
N GLN A 99 59.78 -11.89 2.35
CA GLN A 99 60.59 -13.08 2.63
C GLN A 99 61.38 -12.95 3.94
#